data_AF-A0A358NFD3-F1
#
_entry.id   AF-A0A358NFD3-F1
#
_cell.length_a   1.000
_cell.length_b   1.000
_cell.length_c   1.000
_cell.angle_alpha   90.00
_cell.angle_beta   90.00
_cell.angle_gamma   90.00
#
_symmetry.space_group_name_H-M   'P 1'
#
loop_
_entity.id
_entity.type
_entity.pdbx_description
1 polymer ?
#
loop_
_entity_poly.entity_id
_entity_poly.type
_entity_poly.pdbx_seq_one_letter_code
_entity_poly.pdbx_strand_id
1 'polypeptide(L)' 'MMIDTVIFDFDGTLANTNQMILNSFRHIYSIFRKEECDERYVMSTFGEPL' A
#
# COMPACT_ATOMS: atom_id res chain seq x y z
N MET A 1 26.67 21.35 -10.51
CA MET A 1 26.38 20.27 -9.56
C MET A 1 26.09 19.02 -10.36
N MET A 2 26.75 17.90 -10.04
CA MET A 2 26.46 16.60 -10.64
C MET A 2 25.80 15.75 -9.56
N ILE A 3 24.57 15.34 -9.79
CA ILE A 3 23.91 14.33 -8.95
C ILE A 3 24.43 12.98 -9.46
N ASP A 4 25.15 12.25 -8.61
CA ASP A 4 25.69 10.92 -8.96
C ASP A 4 24.72 9.78 -8.63
N THR A 5 23.83 9.99 -7.65
CA THR A 5 22.92 8.96 -7.14
C THR A 5 21.54 9.54 -6.83
N VAL A 6 20.50 8.79 -7.19
CA VAL A 6 19.11 9.06 -6.81
C VAL A 6 18.52 7.78 -6.25
N ILE A 7 17.83 7.89 -5.10
CA ILE A 7 17.14 6.78 -4.44
C ILE A 7 15.65 7.06 -4.53
N PHE A 8 14.88 6.06 -4.96
CA PHE A 8 13.44 6.15 -5.07
C PHE A 8 12.79 5.19 -4.09
N ASP A 9 11.71 5.65 -3.48
CA ASP A 9 10.71 4.75 -2.92
C ASP A 9 10.09 3.90 -4.04
N PHE A 10 9.46 2.77 -3.70
CA PHE A 10 8.92 1.83 -4.67
C PHE A 10 7.41 1.93 -4.80
N ASP A 11 6.68 1.64 -3.73
CA ASP A 11 5.22 1.57 -3.73
C ASP A 11 4.61 2.97 -3.91
N GLY A 12 3.79 3.16 -4.94
CA GLY A 12 3.21 4.46 -5.26
C GLY A 12 4.18 5.47 -5.90
N THR A 13 5.49 5.17 -5.91
CA THR A 13 6.53 6.02 -6.54
C THR A 13 6.99 5.45 -7.89
N LEU A 14 7.52 4.22 -7.90
CA LEU A 14 7.95 3.54 -9.13
C LEU A 14 6.89 2.59 -9.68
N ALA A 15 6.01 2.06 -8.82
CA ALA A 15 4.99 1.10 -9.19
C ALA A 15 3.64 1.41 -8.52
N ASN A 16 2.54 1.30 -9.28
CA ASN A 16 1.20 1.35 -8.72
C ASN A 16 0.83 -0.03 -8.15
N THR A 17 1.06 -0.22 -6.85
CA THR A 17 0.83 -1.46 -6.12
C THR A 17 -0.44 -1.43 -5.27
N ASN A 18 -1.21 -0.33 -5.30
CA ASN A 18 -2.36 -0.07 -4.43
C ASN A 18 -3.39 -1.21 -4.42
N GLN A 19 -3.78 -1.70 -5.61
CA GLN A 19 -4.80 -2.75 -5.70
C GLN A 19 -4.29 -4.10 -5.16
N MET A 20 -3.01 -4.40 -5.37
CA MET A 20 -2.40 -5.64 -4.87
C MET A 20 -2.39 -5.61 -3.34
N ILE A 21 -1.91 -4.51 -2.75
CA ILE A 21 -1.87 -4.33 -1.30
C ILE A 21 -3.29 -4.42 -0.72
N LEU A 22 -4.24 -3.70 -1.31
CA LEU A 22 -5.65 -3.73 -0.88
C LEU A 22 -6.23 -5.16 -0.91
N ASN A 23 -5.99 -5.92 -1.98
CA ASN A 23 -6.49 -7.29 -2.10
C ASN A 23 -5.87 -8.22 -1.04
N SER A 24 -4.56 -8.10 -0.78
CA SER A 24 -3.87 -8.86 0.25
C SER A 24 -4.41 -8.58 1.65
N PHE A 25 -4.62 -7.30 1.98
CA PHE A 25 -5.21 -6.90 3.27
C PHE A 25 -6.65 -7.42 3.41
N ARG A 26 -7.48 -7.25 2.38
CA ARG A 26 -8.87 -7.73 2.36
C ARG A 26 -8.94 -9.25 2.54
N HIS A 27 -8.05 -9.99 1.90
CA HIS A 27 -8.02 -11.44 2.02
C HIS A 27 -7.77 -11.87 3.48
N ILE A 28 -6.71 -11.36 4.10
CA ILE A 28 -6.37 -11.67 5.49
C ILE A 28 -7.47 -11.19 6.44
N TYR A 29 -8.00 -9.98 6.25
CA TYR A 29 -9.10 -9.46 7.06
C TYR A 29 -10.32 -10.39 7.02
N SER A 30 -10.73 -10.86 5.84
CA SER A 30 -11.88 -11.76 5.69
C SER A 30 -11.70 -13.09 6.44
N ILE A 31 -10.48 -13.64 6.46
CA ILE A 31 -10.17 -14.91 7.12
C ILE A 31 -10.28 -14.79 8.64
N PHE A 32 -9.78 -13.70 9.22
CA PHE A 32 -9.71 -13.54 10.68
C PHE A 32 -10.93 -12.85 11.29
N ARG A 33 -11.58 -11.94 10.56
CA ARG A 33 -12.71 -11.14 11.05
C ARG A 33 -14.07 -11.66 10.60
N LYS A 34 -14.13 -12.48 9.54
CA LYS A 34 -15.39 -12.98 8.93
C LYS A 34 -16.36 -11.86 8.53
N GLU A 35 -15.83 -10.67 8.24
CA GLU A 35 -16.57 -9.46 7.90
C GLU A 35 -16.01 -8.86 6.61
N GLU A 36 -16.79 -8.03 5.92
CA GLU A 36 -16.27 -7.23 4.82
C GLU A 36 -15.27 -6.19 5.33
N CYS A 37 -14.16 -6.08 4.60
CA CYS A 37 -13.09 -5.15 4.93
C CYS A 37 -13.35 -3.80 4.24
N ASP A 38 -13.53 -2.73 5.02
CA ASP A 38 -13.67 -1.37 4.47
C ASP A 38 -12.35 -0.91 3.86
N GLU A 39 -12.37 -0.63 2.56
CA GLU A 39 -11.23 -0.12 1.80
C GLU A 39 -10.68 1.18 2.39
N ARG A 40 -11.55 2.07 2.89
CA ARG A 40 -11.12 3.32 3.53
C ARG A 40 -10.31 3.08 4.79
N TYR A 41 -10.69 2.06 5.57
CA TYR A 41 -9.93 1.64 6.75
C TYR A 41 -8.56 1.10 6.34
N VAL A 42 -8.48 0.21 5.33
CA VAL A 42 -7.19 -0.32 4.86
C VAL A 42 -6.28 0.79 4.35
N MET A 43 -6.80 1.69 3.51
CA MET A 43 -6.03 2.82 2.97
C MET A 43 -5.51 3.75 4.08
N SER A 44 -6.25 3.91 5.18
CA SER A 44 -5.80 4.72 6.33
C SER A 44 -4.60 4.13 7.08
N THR A 45 -4.28 2.86 6.87
CA THR A 45 -3.10 2.19 7.45
C THR A 45 -1.86 2.30 6.59
N PHE A 46 -1.99 2.79 5.34
CA PHE A 46 -0.83 2.97 4.47
C PHE A 46 0.05 4.07 5.08
N GLY A 47 1.37 3.93 4.90
CA GLY A 47 2.31 4.94 5.37
C GLY A 47 1.98 6.31 4.78
N GLU A 48 2.42 7.37 5.46
CA GLU A 48 2.33 8.70 4.86
C GLU A 48 3.12 8.72 3.54
N PRO A 49 2.59 9.38 2.50
CA PRO A 49 3.38 9.62 1.31
C PRO A 49 4.63 10.42 1.72
N LEU A 50 5.81 9.96 1.29
CA LEU A 50 7.06 10.73 1.39
C LEU A 50 6.97 12.03 0.59
#